data_AF-A0A9R0ZSC2-F1
#
_entry.id   AF-A0A9R0ZSC2-F1
#
_cell.length_a   1.000
_cell.length_b   1.000
_cell.length_c   1.000
_cell.angle_alpha   90.00
_cell.angle_beta   90.00
_cell.angle_gamma   90.00
#
_symmetry.space_group_name_H-M   'P 1'
#
loop_
_entity.id
_entity.type
_entity.pdbx_description
1 polymer ?
#
loop_
_entity_poly.entity_id
_entity_poly.type
_entity_poly.pdbx_seq_one_letter_code
_entity_poly.pdbx_strand_id
1 'polypeptide(L)'
;MGIPLTVLPLAILLHVAGCSPPPEPVVCTHGTSNCTVTNSFGSFPDRSICRAGNVAYPRTEQELVAAVAAAAAVKRKMKVATKYSHSLPKLACPGGLDGTIISTARLNRTVSVDVERRLMTVESGMVLRDLIEAAGVRRGEGAGRPPP
;
A
#
# COMPACT_ATOMS: atom_id res chain seq x y z
N MET A 1 9.22 -33.82 -31.59
CA MET A 1 8.25 -33.86 -30.49
C MET A 1 7.55 -32.51 -30.44
N GLY A 2 6.41 -32.39 -31.13
CA GLY A 2 5.63 -31.15 -31.18
C GLY A 2 4.86 -30.98 -29.89
N ILE A 3 4.92 -29.79 -29.29
CA ILE A 3 4.08 -29.42 -28.15
C ILE A 3 2.63 -29.55 -28.63
N PRO A 4 1.76 -30.35 -27.98
CA PRO A 4 0.38 -30.51 -28.41
C PRO A 4 -0.30 -29.14 -28.42
N LEU A 5 -1.05 -28.84 -29.49
CA LEU A 5 -1.69 -27.53 -29.70
C LEU A 5 -2.63 -27.11 -28.53
N THR A 6 -3.02 -28.08 -27.69
CA THR A 6 -3.83 -27.91 -26.48
C THR A 6 -3.04 -27.50 -25.22
N VAL A 7 -1.72 -27.67 -25.20
CA VAL A 7 -0.85 -27.28 -24.07
C VAL A 7 -0.55 -25.78 -24.10
N LEU A 8 -0.52 -25.18 -25.29
CA LEU A 8 -0.28 -23.75 -25.47
C LEU A 8 -1.36 -22.86 -24.80
N PRO A 9 -2.68 -23.08 -24.98
CA PRO A 9 -3.70 -22.27 -24.30
C PRO A 9 -3.71 -22.49 -22.78
N LEU A 10 -3.43 -23.70 -22.29
CA LEU A 10 -3.32 -23.99 -20.85
C LEU A 10 -2.10 -23.29 -20.23
N ALA A 11 -0.96 -23.30 -20.92
CA ALA A 11 0.22 -22.55 -20.52
C ALA A 11 -0.07 -21.04 -20.49
N ILE A 12 -0.74 -20.50 -21.51
CA ILE A 12 -1.17 -19.09 -21.54
C ILE A 12 -2.08 -18.80 -20.34
N LEU A 13 -3.12 -19.59 -20.09
CA LEU A 13 -4.03 -19.45 -18.94
C LEU A 13 -3.30 -19.44 -17.59
N LEU A 14 -2.31 -20.32 -17.41
CA LEU A 14 -1.47 -20.37 -16.21
C LEU A 14 -0.55 -19.15 -16.08
N HIS A 15 -0.09 -18.57 -17.20
CA HIS A 15 0.66 -17.31 -17.20
C HIS A 15 -0.22 -16.09 -16.88
N VAL A 16 -1.51 -16.11 -17.27
CA VAL A 16 -2.47 -15.04 -16.93
C VAL A 16 -3.11 -15.22 -15.54
N ALA A 17 -3.00 -16.41 -14.93
CA ALA A 17 -3.43 -16.69 -13.56
C ALA A 17 -2.49 -16.09 -12.50
N GLY A 18 -1.88 -14.94 -12.81
CA GLY A 18 -1.17 -14.12 -11.83
C GLY A 18 -2.17 -13.42 -10.92
N CYS A 19 -1.96 -13.52 -9.60
CA CYS A 19 -2.68 -12.68 -8.66
C CYS A 19 -2.30 -11.22 -8.93
N SER A 20 -3.22 -10.46 -9.54
CA SER A 20 -3.04 -9.02 -9.67
C SER A 20 -3.06 -8.40 -8.28
N PRO A 21 -2.15 -7.45 -7.96
CA PRO A 21 -2.23 -6.76 -6.67
C PRO A 21 -3.60 -6.07 -6.55
N PRO A 22 -4.14 -5.95 -5.32
CA PRO A 22 -5.38 -5.20 -5.10
C PRO A 22 -5.25 -3.77 -5.66
N PRO A 23 -6.35 -3.18 -6.16
CA PRO A 23 -6.35 -1.81 -6.63
C PRO A 23 -6.02 -0.83 -5.48
N GLU A 24 -5.59 0.38 -5.84
CA GLU A 24 -5.36 1.45 -4.87
C GLU A 24 -6.64 1.76 -4.07
N PRO A 25 -6.56 1.80 -2.73
CA PRO A 25 -7.74 1.88 -1.87
C PRO A 25 -8.35 3.28 -1.80
N VAL A 26 -7.74 4.29 -2.43
CA VAL A 26 -8.27 5.67 -2.45
C VAL A 26 -8.40 6.12 -3.89
N VAL A 27 -9.62 6.34 -4.35
CA VAL A 27 -9.95 6.78 -5.71
C VAL A 27 -10.67 8.12 -5.64
N CYS A 28 -10.16 9.12 -6.34
CA CYS A 28 -10.69 10.49 -6.32
C CYS A 28 -11.19 10.88 -7.71
N THR A 29 -12.28 11.63 -7.78
CA THR A 29 -12.85 12.07 -9.07
C THR A 29 -12.24 13.37 -9.58
N HIS A 30 -11.61 14.17 -8.71
CA HIS A 30 -10.99 15.45 -9.07
C HIS A 30 -9.60 15.59 -8.45
N GLY A 31 -8.58 15.08 -9.14
CA GLY A 31 -7.19 15.11 -8.66
C GLY A 31 -7.07 14.40 -7.31
N THR A 32 -6.90 15.15 -6.23
CA THR A 32 -6.83 14.63 -4.85
C THR A 32 -8.09 14.87 -4.03
N SER A 33 -9.19 15.29 -4.65
CA SER A 33 -10.46 15.64 -3.97
C SER A 33 -11.65 14.78 -4.41
N ASN A 34 -12.69 14.78 -3.58
CA ASN A 34 -13.90 13.96 -3.71
C ASN A 34 -13.55 12.47 -3.88
N CYS A 35 -13.03 11.89 -2.79
CA CYS A 35 -12.46 10.55 -2.80
C CYS A 35 -13.42 9.52 -2.19
N THR A 36 -13.33 8.31 -2.73
CA THR A 36 -13.90 7.09 -2.19
C THR A 36 -12.78 6.22 -1.66
N VAL A 37 -12.96 5.66 -0.48
CA VAL A 37 -12.01 4.75 0.16
C VAL A 37 -12.58 3.34 0.16
N THR A 38 -11.78 2.37 -0.23
CA THR A 38 -12.09 0.94 -0.25
C THR A 38 -11.04 0.16 0.53
N ASN A 39 -11.23 -1.15 0.64
CA ASN A 39 -10.22 -2.08 1.13
C ASN A 39 -9.85 -3.08 0.02
N SER A 40 -8.86 -3.95 0.28
CA SER A 40 -8.50 -5.03 -0.66
C SER A 40 -9.65 -5.96 -1.04
N PHE A 41 -10.76 -5.94 -0.29
CA PHE A 41 -11.96 -6.73 -0.54
C PHE A 41 -13.02 -5.95 -1.35
N GLY A 42 -12.73 -4.71 -1.73
CA GLY A 42 -13.66 -3.82 -2.41
C GLY A 42 -14.49 -2.99 -1.43
N SER A 43 -15.78 -3.29 -1.32
CA SER A 43 -16.70 -2.57 -0.43
C SER A 43 -16.60 -3.05 1.01
N PHE A 44 -16.80 -2.13 1.96
CA PHE A 44 -16.96 -2.49 3.36
C PHE A 44 -18.22 -3.34 3.61
N PRO A 45 -18.27 -4.16 4.69
CA PRO A 45 -19.35 -5.14 4.92
C PRO A 45 -20.76 -4.54 5.01
N ASP A 46 -20.89 -3.32 5.52
CA ASP A 46 -22.15 -2.59 5.63
C ASP A 46 -22.61 -1.95 4.31
N ARG A 47 -21.86 -2.15 3.22
CA ARG A 47 -22.06 -1.62 1.87
C ARG A 47 -22.11 -0.09 1.76
N SER A 48 -21.99 0.65 2.86
CA SER A 48 -22.07 2.11 2.80
C SER A 48 -20.76 2.70 2.27
N ILE A 49 -20.85 3.80 1.52
CA ILE A 49 -19.69 4.37 0.82
C ILE A 49 -18.84 5.16 1.80
N CYS A 50 -17.55 4.83 1.86
CA CYS A 50 -16.59 5.56 2.65
C CYS A 50 -16.07 6.77 1.85
N ARG A 51 -16.53 7.96 2.18
CA ARG A 51 -16.14 9.21 1.51
C ARG A 51 -15.04 9.95 2.28
N ALA A 52 -14.21 10.67 1.54
CA ALA A 52 -13.24 11.63 2.03
C ALA A 52 -13.24 12.88 1.15
N GLY A 53 -13.07 14.06 1.74
CA GLY A 53 -13.02 15.30 0.97
C GLY A 53 -11.79 15.39 0.09
N ASN A 54 -10.64 14.94 0.62
CA ASN A 54 -9.39 14.89 -0.10
C ASN A 54 -8.42 13.83 0.46
N VAL A 55 -7.32 13.61 -0.23
CA VAL A 55 -6.20 12.76 0.17
C VAL A 55 -4.86 13.48 0.01
N ALA A 56 -3.93 13.23 0.93
CA ALA A 56 -2.51 13.57 0.80
C ALA A 56 -1.69 12.30 0.55
N TYR A 57 -0.67 12.40 -0.31
CA TYR A 57 0.27 11.33 -0.63
C TYR A 57 1.72 11.74 -0.31
N PRO A 58 2.06 11.90 0.98
CA PRO A 58 3.41 12.26 1.40
C PRO A 58 4.44 11.23 0.91
N ARG A 59 5.62 11.73 0.51
CA ARG A 59 6.79 10.92 0.13
C ARG A 59 7.93 11.02 1.15
N THR A 60 7.80 11.94 2.10
CA THR A 60 8.77 12.19 3.15
C THR A 60 8.06 12.36 4.49
N GLU A 61 8.81 12.22 5.59
CA GLU A 61 8.29 12.47 6.93
C GLU A 61 7.89 13.95 7.10
N GLN A 62 8.64 14.87 6.49
CA GLN A 62 8.32 16.30 6.50
C GLN A 62 6.98 16.59 5.83
N GLU A 63 6.72 15.99 4.66
CA GLU A 63 5.42 16.11 3.99
C GLU A 63 4.28 15.48 4.82
N LEU A 64 4.55 14.36 5.49
CA LEU A 64 3.58 13.72 6.39
C LEU A 64 3.22 14.65 7.56
N VAL A 65 4.22 15.19 8.25
CA VAL A 65 4.03 16.11 9.38
C VAL A 65 3.31 17.37 8.92
N ALA A 66 3.67 17.94 7.76
CA ALA A 66 3.00 19.11 7.20
C ALA A 66 1.53 18.83 6.88
N ALA A 67 1.19 17.66 6.32
CA ALA A 67 -0.18 17.26 6.04
C ALA A 67 -1.00 17.11 7.34
N VAL A 68 -0.43 16.49 8.38
CA VAL A 68 -1.06 16.36 9.69
C VAL A 68 -1.29 17.75 10.31
N ALA A 69 -0.28 18.61 10.30
CA ALA A 69 -0.36 19.95 10.86
C ALA A 69 -1.43 20.80 10.16
N ALA A 70 -1.49 20.78 8.82
CA ALA A 70 -2.48 21.52 8.04
C ALA A 70 -3.92 21.07 8.35
N ALA A 71 -4.15 19.76 8.45
CA ALA A 71 -5.45 19.21 8.80
C ALA A 71 -5.82 19.49 10.27
N ALA A 72 -4.86 19.41 11.19
CA ALA A 72 -5.07 19.72 12.60
C ALA A 72 -5.42 21.20 12.83
N ALA A 73 -4.76 22.12 12.12
CA ALA A 73 -5.00 23.56 12.23
C ALA A 73 -6.46 23.95 11.95
N VAL A 74 -7.13 23.22 11.07
CA VAL A 74 -8.56 23.42 10.74
C VAL A 74 -9.47 22.37 11.39
N LYS A 75 -8.97 21.62 12.39
CA LYS A 75 -9.70 20.59 13.15
C LYS A 75 -10.34 19.53 12.25
N ARG A 76 -9.70 19.21 11.12
CA ARG A 76 -10.21 18.22 10.16
C ARG A 76 -9.99 16.80 10.68
N LYS A 77 -11.01 15.95 10.57
CA LYS A 77 -10.88 14.51 10.86
C LYS A 77 -9.92 13.88 9.85
N MET A 78 -8.92 13.15 10.35
CA MET A 78 -7.92 12.46 9.55
C MET A 78 -8.02 10.96 9.75
N LYS A 79 -7.79 10.20 8.68
CA LYS A 79 -7.53 8.76 8.76
C LYS A 79 -6.39 8.38 7.84
N VAL A 80 -5.73 7.27 8.18
CA VAL A 80 -4.61 6.74 7.40
C VAL A 80 -5.11 5.62 6.51
N ALA A 81 -4.66 5.60 5.26
CA ALA A 81 -4.86 4.49 4.33
C ALA A 81 -3.49 3.94 3.88
N THR A 82 -3.25 2.65 4.12
CA THR A 82 -2.05 1.96 3.62
C THR A 82 -2.25 1.49 2.19
N LYS A 83 -1.17 1.04 1.52
CA LYS A 83 -1.16 0.66 0.09
C LYS A 83 -2.31 -0.26 -0.34
N TYR A 84 -2.73 -1.19 0.51
CA TYR A 84 -3.82 -2.11 0.19
C TYR A 84 -5.02 -2.01 1.15
N SER A 85 -4.87 -1.36 2.32
CA SER A 85 -5.98 -1.14 3.27
C SER A 85 -6.80 -2.43 3.57
N HIS A 86 -6.23 -3.41 4.28
CA HIS A 86 -6.90 -4.71 4.53
C HIS A 86 -7.92 -4.70 5.70
N SER A 87 -8.38 -3.54 6.17
CA SER A 87 -9.33 -3.48 7.28
C SER A 87 -10.75 -3.85 6.84
N LEU A 88 -11.35 -4.85 7.51
CA LEU A 88 -12.77 -5.16 7.37
C LEU A 88 -13.66 -4.06 8.01
N PRO A 89 -13.36 -3.57 9.23
CA PRO A 89 -14.05 -2.39 9.75
C PRO A 89 -13.58 -1.12 9.04
N LYS A 90 -14.41 -0.09 9.10
CA LYS A 90 -14.21 1.23 8.48
C LYS A 90 -13.17 2.11 9.18
N LEU A 91 -12.03 1.54 9.56
CA LEU A 91 -10.98 2.26 10.31
C LEU A 91 -10.36 3.40 9.49
N ALA A 92 -10.26 3.22 8.17
CA ALA A 92 -9.75 4.23 7.25
C ALA A 92 -10.77 5.33 6.88
N CYS A 93 -12.03 5.24 7.32
CA CYS A 93 -13.06 6.20 6.95
C CYS A 93 -12.99 7.48 7.79
N PRO A 94 -12.77 8.67 7.18
CA PRO A 94 -12.54 9.89 7.92
C PRO A 94 -13.83 10.64 8.30
N GLY A 95 -14.98 10.00 8.12
CA GLY A 95 -16.28 10.55 8.51
C GLY A 95 -16.97 11.40 7.44
N GLY A 96 -16.65 11.21 6.16
CA GLY A 96 -17.31 11.88 5.04
C GLY A 96 -16.44 12.93 4.34
N LEU A 97 -17.08 13.81 3.57
CA LEU A 97 -16.38 14.83 2.78
C LEU A 97 -15.67 15.89 3.64
N ASP A 98 -16.05 16.04 4.90
CA ASP A 98 -15.34 16.90 5.85
C ASP A 98 -14.04 16.26 6.35
N GLY A 99 -13.84 14.96 6.11
CA GLY A 99 -12.63 14.23 6.49
C GLY A 99 -11.55 14.27 5.41
N THR A 100 -10.32 13.92 5.79
CA THR A 100 -9.18 13.76 4.86
C THR A 100 -8.44 12.45 5.10
N ILE A 101 -7.84 11.91 4.04
CA ILE A 101 -6.98 10.73 4.09
C ILE A 101 -5.51 11.13 4.01
N ILE A 102 -4.69 10.49 4.84
CA ILE A 102 -3.24 10.47 4.70
C ILE A 102 -2.87 9.10 4.15
N SER A 103 -2.45 9.03 2.89
CA SER A 103 -2.04 7.78 2.26
C SER A 103 -0.56 7.52 2.53
N THR A 104 -0.24 6.35 3.08
CA THR A 104 1.17 5.91 3.23
C THR A 104 1.66 5.13 2.01
N ALA A 105 0.90 5.07 0.91
CA ALA A 105 1.26 4.29 -0.28
C ALA A 105 2.62 4.66 -0.90
N ARG A 106 3.12 5.87 -0.62
CA ARG A 106 4.42 6.39 -1.09
C ARG A 106 5.49 6.50 0.00
N LEU A 107 5.18 6.07 1.22
CA LEU A 107 6.11 5.98 2.35
C LEU A 107 6.49 4.51 2.54
N ASN A 108 7.22 3.94 1.58
CA ASN A 108 7.50 2.51 1.49
C ASN A 108 8.99 2.19 1.31
N ARG A 109 9.91 3.06 1.76
CA ARG A 109 11.35 2.82 1.67
C ARG A 109 11.91 2.07 2.88
N THR A 110 13.04 1.39 2.67
CA THR A 110 13.92 0.96 3.76
C THR A 110 14.77 2.16 4.19
N VAL A 111 14.67 2.55 5.46
CA VAL A 111 15.37 3.71 6.03
C VAL A 111 16.76 3.33 6.49
N SER A 112 16.88 2.23 7.23
CA SER A 112 18.17 1.73 7.70
C SER A 112 18.14 0.23 7.93
N VAL A 113 19.31 -0.39 7.86
CA VAL A 113 19.52 -1.82 8.13
C VAL A 113 20.71 -1.95 9.07
N ASP A 114 20.50 -2.61 10.20
CA ASP A 114 21.54 -2.98 11.14
C ASP A 114 21.65 -4.50 11.14
N VAL A 115 22.62 -5.02 10.39
CA VAL A 115 22.81 -6.47 10.18
C VAL A 115 23.27 -7.15 11.47
N GLU A 116 24.16 -6.50 12.23
CA GLU A 116 24.71 -7.03 13.48
C GLU A 116 23.60 -7.22 14.52
N ARG A 117 22.74 -6.21 14.68
CA ARG A 117 21.60 -6.25 15.61
C ARG A 117 20.38 -6.95 15.02
N ARG A 118 20.42 -7.31 13.73
CA ARG A 118 19.30 -7.89 12.96
C ARG A 118 18.04 -7.02 13.00
N LEU A 119 18.23 -5.71 12.88
CA LEU A 119 17.15 -4.72 12.88
C LEU A 119 17.04 -4.04 11.51
N MET A 120 15.83 -3.68 11.15
CA MET A 120 15.56 -2.86 9.98
C MET A 120 14.55 -1.79 10.34
N THR A 121 14.82 -0.55 9.94
CA THR A 121 13.84 0.53 9.99
C THR A 121 13.28 0.73 8.60
N VAL A 122 11.96 0.64 8.48
CA VAL A 122 11.22 0.86 7.23
C VAL A 122 10.13 1.88 7.46
N GLU A 123 9.68 2.50 6.38
CA GLU A 123 8.53 3.40 6.45
C GLU A 123 7.21 2.66 6.63
N SER A 124 6.23 3.34 7.22
CA SER A 124 4.95 2.75 7.64
C SER A 124 4.06 2.22 6.52
N GLY A 125 4.35 2.58 5.26
CA GLY A 125 3.68 2.07 4.07
C GLY A 125 4.34 0.84 3.45
N MET A 126 5.45 0.37 4.02
CA MET A 126 6.13 -0.85 3.58
C MET A 126 5.17 -2.06 3.64
N VAL A 127 5.10 -2.82 2.55
CA VAL A 127 4.33 -4.06 2.52
C VAL A 127 5.21 -5.24 2.93
N LEU A 128 4.60 -6.25 3.55
CA LEU A 128 5.34 -7.36 4.15
C LEU A 128 6.21 -8.13 3.13
N ARG A 129 5.75 -8.28 1.88
CA ARG A 129 6.53 -8.91 0.81
C ARG A 129 7.84 -8.15 0.56
N ASP A 130 7.75 -6.85 0.30
CA ASP A 130 8.91 -5.99 0.02
C ASP A 130 9.86 -5.95 1.23
N LEU A 131 9.32 -5.98 2.46
CA LEU A 131 10.13 -6.10 3.68
C LEU A 131 10.93 -7.42 3.72
N ILE A 132 10.30 -8.55 3.40
CA ILE A 132 10.97 -9.86 3.36
C ILE A 132 12.03 -9.89 2.26
N GLU A 133 11.74 -9.34 1.09
CA GLU A 133 12.70 -9.25 -0.02
C GLU A 133 13.90 -8.37 0.36
N ALA A 134 13.66 -7.19 0.95
CA ALA A 134 14.72 -6.31 1.44
C ALA A 134 15.57 -6.98 2.51
N ALA A 135 14.98 -7.77 3.41
CA ALA A 135 15.72 -8.54 4.41
C ALA A 135 16.51 -9.71 3.78
N GLY A 136 15.97 -10.35 2.75
CA GLY A 136 16.57 -11.50 2.06
C GLY A 136 17.79 -11.16 1.22
N VAL A 137 17.72 -10.10 0.39
CA VAL A 137 18.85 -9.64 -0.44
C VAL A 137 20.09 -9.35 0.41
N ARG A 138 19.89 -8.75 1.59
CA ARG A 138 20.98 -8.27 2.44
C ARG A 138 21.60 -9.35 3.33
N ARG A 139 20.98 -10.53 3.43
CA ARG A 139 21.65 -11.73 3.96
C ARG A 139 22.73 -12.27 3.03
N GLY A 140 22.64 -12.02 1.73
CA GLY A 140 23.62 -12.47 0.73
C GLY A 140 24.88 -11.60 0.65
N GLU A 141 24.82 -10.31 1.01
CA GLU A 141 26.00 -9.43 1.00
C GLU A 141 26.93 -9.64 2.21
N GLY A 142 26.42 -10.19 3.32
CA GLY A 142 27.24 -10.60 4.48
C GLY A 142 27.61 -12.09 4.49
N ALA A 143 27.02 -12.90 3.61
CA ALA A 143 27.29 -14.33 3.52
C ALA A 143 27.57 -14.69 2.07
N GLY A 144 28.85 -14.83 1.72
CA GLY A 144 29.30 -15.29 0.41
C GLY A 144 28.60 -16.59 0.01
N ARG A 145 27.54 -16.47 -0.78
CA ARG A 145 26.83 -17.60 -1.37
C ARG A 145 26.78 -17.41 -2.88
N PRO A 146 27.32 -18.35 -3.68
CA PRO A 146 27.24 -18.26 -5.13
C PRO A 146 25.81 -18.53 -5.60
N PRO A 147 25.41 -17.95 -6.75
CA PRO A 147 24.07 -18.12 -7.33
C PRO A 147 23.84 -19.57 -7.80
N PRO A 148 22.56 -19.99 -7.95
CA PRO A 148 22.19 -21.30 -8.48
C PRO A 148 22.59 -21.49 -9.95
#